data_AF-K6UWP9-F1
#
_entry.id   AF-K6UWP9-F1
#
_cell.length_a   1.000
_cell.length_b   1.000
_cell.length_c   1.000
_cell.angle_alpha   90.00
_cell.angle_beta   90.00
_cell.angle_gamma   90.00
#
_symmetry.space_group_name_H-M   'P 1'
#
loop_
_entity.id
_entity.type
_entity.pdbx_description
1 polymer ?
#
loop_
_entity_poly.entity_id
_entity_poly.type
_entity_poly.pdbx_seq_one_letter_code
_entity_poly.pdbx_strand_id
1 'polypeptide(L)'
;MIMISSPSCDVTAGLNRLRSKSVDEIAEIVKRAKEAKEAQLGNLDNFKEKQNLNLLKAFAENQANCLSICKENLFNRFEEDLQKYQNVSAKNNSTFNERKKKKLEKFYQDMEQQLCFRACSMRCRHFLQDKD
;
A
#
# COMPACT_ATOMS: atom_id res chain seq x y z
N MET A 1 -20.40 21.58 -1.29
CA MET A 1 -20.87 21.90 -2.64
C MET A 1 -19.97 23.01 -3.17
N ILE A 2 -18.87 22.68 -3.83
CA ILE A 2 -17.93 23.67 -4.37
C ILE A 2 -18.44 24.03 -5.76
N MET A 3 -19.00 25.22 -5.91
CA MET A 3 -19.37 25.76 -7.22
C MET A 3 -18.08 26.00 -8.02
N ILE A 4 -17.84 25.15 -9.01
CA ILE A 4 -16.81 25.38 -10.02
C ILE A 4 -17.37 26.44 -10.96
N SER A 5 -17.10 27.72 -10.67
CA SER A 5 -17.31 28.81 -11.61
C SER A 5 -16.44 28.55 -12.84
N SER A 6 -17.05 28.14 -13.94
CA SER A 6 -16.38 28.01 -15.23
C SER A 6 -15.93 29.42 -15.65
N PRO A 7 -14.63 29.67 -15.90
CA PRO A 7 -14.23 30.93 -16.51
C PRO A 7 -14.88 30.97 -17.89
N SER A 8 -15.63 32.02 -18.20
CA SER A 8 -16.16 32.24 -19.53
C SER A 8 -14.99 32.40 -20.50
N CYS A 9 -14.53 31.28 -21.07
CA CYS A 9 -13.60 31.29 -22.19
C CYS A 9 -14.32 31.93 -23.36
N ASP A 10 -14.07 33.21 -23.59
CA ASP A 10 -14.49 33.91 -24.80
C ASP A 10 -13.69 33.35 -25.98
N VAL A 11 -14.19 32.24 -26.53
CA VAL A 11 -13.61 31.50 -27.67
C VAL A 11 -13.44 32.42 -28.88
N THR A 12 -14.28 33.44 -29.01
CA THR A 12 -14.28 34.42 -30.10
C THR A 12 -13.07 35.35 -30.11
N ALA A 13 -12.56 35.76 -28.94
CA ALA A 13 -11.37 36.62 -28.85
C ALA A 13 -10.08 35.88 -29.30
N GLY A 14 -9.97 34.59 -28.98
CA GLY A 14 -8.85 33.74 -29.42
C GLY A 14 -8.85 33.47 -30.91
N LEU A 15 -10.03 33.20 -31.49
CA LEU A 15 -10.21 32.96 -32.92
C LEU A 15 -9.85 34.17 -33.79
N ASN A 16 -10.20 35.38 -33.36
CA ASN A 16 -9.87 36.60 -34.10
C ASN A 16 -8.36 36.87 -34.13
N ARG A 17 -7.62 36.51 -33.07
CA ARG A 17 -6.14 36.59 -33.06
C ARG A 17 -5.46 35.54 -33.95
N LEU A 18 -6.11 34.41 -34.20
CA LEU A 18 -5.60 33.39 -35.12
C LEU A 18 -5.83 33.77 -36.58
N ARG A 19 -6.92 34.48 -36.90
CA ARG A 19 -7.23 34.95 -38.26
C ARG A 19 -6.23 35.95 -38.83
N SER A 20 -5.51 36.68 -37.97
CA SER A 20 -4.48 37.64 -38.39
C SER A 20 -3.08 37.02 -38.51
N LYS A 21 -2.95 35.70 -38.41
CA LYS A 21 -1.67 34.98 -38.40
C LYS A 21 -1.46 34.16 -39.66
N SER A 22 -0.20 33.99 -40.04
CA SER A 22 0.17 33.07 -41.13
C SER A 22 -0.06 31.61 -40.73
N VAL A 23 -0.13 30.74 -41.73
CA VAL A 23 -0.26 29.29 -41.51
C VAL A 23 0.88 28.75 -40.63
N ASP A 24 2.11 29.22 -40.85
CA ASP A 24 3.28 28.80 -40.07
C ASP A 24 3.20 29.26 -38.60
N GLU A 25 2.72 30.48 -38.37
CA GLU A 25 2.51 30.98 -37.01
C GLU A 25 1.43 30.20 -36.26
N ILE A 26 0.35 29.83 -36.95
CA ILE A 26 -0.72 28.99 -36.39
C ILE A 26 -0.17 27.59 -36.07
N ALA A 27 0.65 27.01 -36.95
CA ALA A 27 1.28 25.71 -36.74
C ALA A 27 2.16 25.71 -35.46
N GLU A 28 2.98 26.74 -35.25
CA GLU A 28 3.79 26.81 -34.01
C GLU A 28 2.97 27.07 -32.76
N ILE A 29 1.83 27.77 -32.84
CA ILE A 29 0.92 27.91 -31.70
C ILE A 29 0.33 26.54 -31.33
N VAL A 30 -0.12 25.76 -32.31
CA VAL A 30 -0.66 24.41 -32.09
C VAL A 30 0.40 23.49 -31.52
N LYS A 31 1.62 23.52 -32.06
CA LYS A 31 2.74 22.72 -31.58
C LYS A 31 3.08 23.04 -30.12
N ARG A 32 3.24 24.31 -29.75
CA ARG A 32 3.49 24.71 -28.34
C ARG A 32 2.36 24.32 -27.40
N ALA A 33 1.11 24.44 -27.85
CA ALA A 33 -0.04 24.02 -27.05
C ALA A 33 -0.06 22.50 -26.83
N LYS A 34 0.31 21.72 -27.85
CA LYS A 34 0.47 20.27 -27.75
C LYS A 34 1.58 19.90 -26.77
N GLU A 35 2.77 20.46 -26.93
CA GLU A 35 3.92 20.22 -26.04
C GLU A 35 3.62 20.61 -24.59
N ALA A 36 2.96 21.75 -24.36
CA ALA A 36 2.56 22.18 -23.02
C ALA A 36 1.53 21.22 -22.37
N LYS A 37 0.58 20.71 -23.16
CA LYS A 37 -0.40 19.72 -22.69
C LYS A 37 0.26 18.38 -22.36
N GLU A 38 1.18 17.93 -23.21
CA GLU A 38 1.98 16.72 -22.98
C GLU A 38 2.85 16.84 -21.72
N ALA A 39 3.50 17.99 -21.51
CA ALA A 39 4.27 18.25 -20.29
C ALA A 39 3.39 18.29 -19.02
N GLN A 40 2.20 18.88 -19.09
CA GLN A 40 1.24 18.87 -17.97
C GLN A 40 0.73 17.47 -17.66
N LEU A 41 0.43 16.65 -18.67
CA LEU A 41 0.06 15.25 -18.51
C LEU A 41 1.20 14.45 -17.85
N GLY A 42 2.43 14.60 -18.34
CA GLY A 42 3.60 13.96 -17.73
C GLY A 42 3.83 14.36 -16.27
N ASN A 43 3.57 15.62 -15.91
CA ASN A 43 3.63 16.08 -14.51
C ASN A 43 2.51 15.47 -13.66
N LEU A 44 1.30 15.32 -14.20
CA LEU A 44 0.17 14.72 -13.50
C LEU A 44 0.40 13.23 -13.25
N ASP A 45 0.92 12.50 -14.24
CA ASP A 45 1.23 11.08 -14.13
C ASP A 45 2.35 10.83 -13.12
N ASN A 46 3.40 11.66 -13.13
CA ASN A 46 4.48 11.61 -12.12
C ASN A 46 3.94 11.88 -10.71
N PHE A 47 3.01 12.83 -10.55
CA PHE A 47 2.38 13.09 -9.26
C PHE A 47 1.57 11.89 -8.75
N LYS A 48 0.76 11.26 -9.61
CA LYS A 48 0.00 10.04 -9.28
C LYS A 48 0.93 8.88 -8.93
N GLU A 49 2.00 8.68 -9.70
CA GLU A 49 2.99 7.64 -9.43
C GLU A 49 3.64 7.84 -8.05
N LYS A 50 4.03 9.07 -7.71
CA LYS A 50 4.58 9.39 -6.39
C LYS A 50 3.58 9.15 -5.26
N GLN A 51 2.29 9.45 -5.47
CA GLN A 51 1.24 9.14 -4.51
C GLN A 51 1.08 7.63 -4.31
N ASN A 52 1.07 6.86 -5.40
CA ASN A 52 0.97 5.40 -5.36
C ASN A 52 2.17 4.77 -4.63
N LEU A 53 3.39 5.26 -4.88
CA LEU A 53 4.59 4.81 -4.17
C LEU A 53 4.51 5.09 -2.67
N ASN A 54 3.98 6.25 -2.27
CA ASN A 54 3.79 6.57 -0.86
C ASN A 54 2.75 5.65 -0.20
N LEU A 55 1.66 5.32 -0.90
CA LEU A 55 0.65 4.37 -0.41
C LEU A 55 1.23 2.96 -0.26
N LEU A 56 2.00 2.48 -1.24
CA LEU A 56 2.67 1.18 -1.18
C LEU A 56 3.69 1.13 -0.04
N LYS A 57 4.45 2.20 0.17
CA LYS A 57 5.37 2.31 1.30
C LYS A 57 4.64 2.23 2.63
N ALA A 58 3.57 3.01 2.81
CA ALA A 58 2.75 2.98 4.02
C ALA A 58 2.13 1.60 4.25
N PHE A 59 1.64 0.94 3.19
CA PHE A 59 1.14 -0.43 3.26
C PHE A 59 2.21 -1.40 3.78
N ALA A 60 3.40 -1.39 3.17
CA ALA A 60 4.49 -2.29 3.54
C ALA A 60 4.98 -2.08 4.98
N GLU A 61 5.15 -0.83 5.41
CA GLU A 61 5.57 -0.49 6.77
C GLU A 61 4.54 -0.95 7.81
N ASN A 62 3.25 -0.73 7.56
CA ASN A 62 2.19 -1.15 8.47
C ASN A 62 2.03 -2.68 8.50
N GLN A 63 2.15 -3.34 7.35
CA GLN A 63 2.12 -4.80 7.25
C GLN A 63 3.30 -5.42 8.03
N ALA A 64 4.50 -4.86 7.88
CA ALA A 64 5.70 -5.31 8.59
C ALA A 64 5.57 -5.14 10.11
N ASN A 65 5.07 -3.99 10.56
CA ASN A 65 4.84 -3.74 11.99
C ASN A 65 3.82 -4.73 12.58
N CYS A 66 2.70 -4.94 11.89
CA CYS A 66 1.69 -5.91 12.31
C CYS A 66 2.28 -7.34 12.37
N LEU A 67 3.07 -7.72 11.38
CA LEU A 67 3.71 -9.03 11.34
C LEU A 67 4.67 -9.21 12.51
N SER A 68 5.47 -8.18 12.83
CA SER A 68 6.39 -8.20 13.97
C SER A 68 5.66 -8.45 15.29
N ILE A 69 4.60 -7.69 15.56
CA ILE A 69 3.77 -7.84 16.77
C ILE A 69 3.15 -9.24 16.84
N CYS A 70 2.65 -9.75 15.71
CA CYS A 70 2.02 -11.07 15.68
C CYS A 70 3.03 -12.19 15.98
N LYS A 71 4.23 -12.12 15.39
CA LYS A 71 5.32 -13.06 15.66
C LYS A 71 5.74 -13.05 17.13
N GLU A 72 5.90 -11.86 17.71
CA GLU A 72 6.27 -11.70 19.11
C GLU A 72 5.22 -12.33 20.04
N ASN A 73 3.94 -12.07 19.80
CA ASN A 73 2.85 -12.67 20.57
C ASN A 73 2.83 -14.20 20.45
N LEU A 74 3.03 -14.74 19.25
CA LEU A 74 3.10 -16.19 19.04
C LEU A 74 4.30 -16.82 19.76
N PHE A 75 5.45 -16.15 19.72
CA PHE A 75 6.66 -16.60 20.41
C PHE A 75 6.45 -16.63 21.93
N ASN A 76 5.98 -15.53 22.52
CA ASN A 76 5.70 -15.45 23.96
C ASN A 76 4.71 -16.55 24.38
N ARG A 77 3.67 -16.78 23.56
CA ARG A 77 2.70 -17.82 23.85
C ARG A 77 3.29 -19.24 23.73
N PHE A 78 4.16 -19.47 22.76
CA PHE A 78 4.89 -20.73 22.64
C PHE A 78 5.75 -21.00 23.88
N GLU A 79 6.47 -20.00 24.40
CA GLU A 79 7.26 -20.14 25.62
C GLU A 79 6.40 -20.50 26.83
N GLU A 80 5.25 -19.83 27.01
CA GLU A 80 4.30 -20.14 28.08
C GLU A 80 3.79 -21.59 28.00
N ASP A 81 3.41 -22.04 26.80
CA ASP A 81 2.90 -23.39 26.58
C ASP A 81 3.99 -24.45 26.78
N LEU A 82 5.23 -24.14 26.38
CA LEU A 82 6.39 -24.99 26.61
C LEU A 82 6.67 -25.16 28.10
N GLN A 83 6.68 -24.07 28.86
CA GLN A 83 6.86 -24.10 30.31
C GLN A 83 5.74 -24.89 31.01
N LYS A 84 4.47 -24.67 30.63
CA LYS A 84 3.34 -25.46 31.14
C LYS A 84 3.54 -26.95 30.86
N TYR A 85 3.98 -27.29 29.65
CA TYR A 85 4.20 -28.67 29.27
C TYR A 85 5.34 -29.33 30.08
N GLN A 86 6.43 -28.60 30.31
CA GLN A 86 7.52 -29.04 31.20
C GLN A 86 7.04 -29.25 32.63
N ASN A 87 6.29 -28.30 33.19
CA ASN A 87 5.77 -28.37 34.56
C ASN A 87 4.82 -29.56 34.76
N VAL A 88 3.91 -29.81 33.81
CA VAL A 88 3.01 -30.98 33.84
C VAL A 88 3.81 -32.27 33.75
N SER A 89 4.84 -32.32 32.89
CA SER A 89 5.67 -33.52 32.73
C SER A 89 6.44 -33.84 34.02
N ALA A 90 7.02 -32.82 34.66
CA ALA A 90 7.72 -32.94 35.93
C ALA A 90 6.78 -33.37 37.07
N LYS A 91 5.60 -32.76 37.18
CA LYS A 91 4.59 -33.14 38.20
C LYS A 91 4.16 -34.60 38.09
N ASN A 92 4.15 -35.15 36.88
CA ASN A 92 3.76 -36.53 36.61
C ASN A 92 4.93 -37.53 36.63
N ASN A 93 6.15 -37.12 37.05
CA ASN A 93 7.37 -37.94 36.97
C ASN A 93 7.59 -38.56 35.57
N SER A 94 7.18 -37.84 34.53
CA SER A 94 7.26 -38.28 33.15
C SER A 94 8.36 -37.53 32.41
N THR A 95 9.09 -38.22 31.55
CA THR A 95 10.12 -37.59 30.72
C THR A 95 9.46 -36.68 29.68
N PHE A 96 10.05 -35.51 29.49
CA PHE A 96 9.60 -34.55 28.49
C PHE A 96 9.68 -35.16 27.07
N ASN A 97 8.57 -35.12 26.32
CA ASN A 97 8.49 -35.79 25.03
C ASN A 97 8.94 -34.86 23.89
N GLU A 98 10.16 -35.07 23.40
CA GLU A 98 10.75 -34.29 22.30
C GLU A 98 9.92 -34.32 21.00
N ARG A 99 9.24 -35.44 20.71
CA ARG A 99 8.35 -35.52 19.52
C ARG A 99 7.14 -34.61 19.68
N LYS A 100 6.60 -34.46 20.90
CA LYS A 100 5.49 -33.53 21.19
C LYS A 100 5.97 -32.07 21.15
N LYS A 101 7.16 -31.77 21.65
CA LYS A 101 7.79 -30.44 21.51
C LYS A 101 7.93 -30.02 20.05
N LYS A 102 8.50 -30.88 19.19
CA LYS A 102 8.62 -30.60 17.75
C LYS A 102 7.27 -30.37 17.06
N LYS A 103 6.21 -31.07 17.49
CA LYS A 103 4.84 -30.84 16.99
C LYS A 103 4.31 -29.47 17.42
N LEU A 104 4.59 -29.05 18.66
CA LEU A 104 4.20 -27.74 19.18
C LEU A 104 4.93 -26.62 18.43
N GLU A 105 6.24 -26.74 18.23
CA GLU A 105 7.03 -25.79 17.43
C GLU A 105 6.46 -25.64 16.01
N LYS A 106 6.17 -26.76 15.34
CA LYS A 106 5.57 -26.74 14.00
C LYS A 106 4.19 -26.08 13.99
N PHE A 107 3.35 -26.34 15.00
CA PHE A 107 2.04 -25.70 15.11
C PHE A 107 2.13 -24.18 15.19
N TYR A 108 3.10 -23.64 15.96
CA TYR A 108 3.31 -22.19 16.04
C TYR A 108 3.88 -21.60 14.74
N GLN A 109 4.77 -22.31 14.05
CA GLN A 109 5.26 -21.91 12.72
C GLN A 109 4.14 -21.87 11.68
N ASP A 110 3.26 -22.88 11.68
CA ASP A 110 2.11 -22.95 10.78
C ASP A 110 1.11 -21.82 11.10
N MET A 111 0.87 -21.52 12.38
CA MET A 111 0.05 -20.37 12.81
C MET A 111 0.65 -19.04 12.37
N GLU A 112 1.96 -18.85 12.48
CA GLU A 112 2.63 -17.63 12.00
C GLU A 112 2.36 -17.41 10.51
N GLN A 113 2.55 -18.44 9.68
CA GLN A 113 2.33 -18.34 8.23
C GLN A 113 0.85 -18.11 7.89
N GLN A 114 -0.07 -18.83 8.52
CA GLN A 114 -1.49 -18.78 8.17
C GLN A 114 -2.21 -17.57 8.74
N LEU A 115 -1.88 -17.17 9.97
CA LEU A 115 -2.59 -16.13 10.70
C LEU A 115 -1.89 -14.79 10.58
N CYS A 116 -0.59 -14.71 10.88
CA CYS A 116 0.08 -13.41 10.95
C CYS A 116 0.18 -12.75 9.58
N PHE A 117 0.69 -13.45 8.57
CA PHE A 117 0.83 -12.86 7.23
C PHE A 117 -0.53 -12.49 6.64
N ARG A 118 -1.51 -13.41 6.69
CA ARG A 118 -2.84 -13.19 6.12
C ARG A 118 -3.61 -12.10 6.85
N ALA A 119 -3.65 -12.12 8.19
CA ALA A 119 -4.39 -11.14 8.97
C ALA A 119 -3.79 -9.74 8.84
N CYS A 120 -2.46 -9.61 8.85
CA CYS A 120 -1.79 -8.32 8.66
C CYS A 120 -1.99 -7.75 7.26
N SER A 121 -1.93 -8.60 6.22
CA SER A 121 -2.25 -8.19 4.86
C SER A 121 -3.69 -7.69 4.72
N MET A 122 -4.66 -8.40 5.31
CA MET A 122 -6.06 -8.00 5.30
C MET A 122 -6.31 -6.70 6.09
N ARG A 123 -5.68 -6.54 7.25
CA ARG A 123 -5.78 -5.33 8.07
C ARG A 123 -5.30 -4.10 7.31
N CYS A 124 -4.20 -4.22 6.58
CA CYS A 124 -3.58 -3.12 5.83
C CYS A 124 -4.17 -2.94 4.42
N ARG A 125 -5.09 -3.80 3.98
CA ARG A 125 -5.67 -3.74 2.62
C ARG A 125 -6.29 -2.38 2.27
N HIS A 126 -6.81 -1.65 3.25
CA HIS A 126 -7.41 -0.32 3.07
C HIS A 126 -6.43 0.73 2.51
N PHE A 127 -5.11 0.53 2.65
CA PHE A 127 -4.10 1.41 2.03
C PHE A 127 -4.01 1.24 0.50
N LEU A 128 -4.54 0.14 -0.03
CA LEU A 128 -4.49 -0.23 -1.45
C LEU A 128 -5.86 -0.08 -2.14
N GLN A 129 -6.87 0.41 -1.42
CA GLN A 129 -8.18 0.69 -2.00
C GLN A 129 -8.18 2.10 -2.58
N ASP A 130 -8.59 2.21 -3.84
CA ASP A 130 -8.88 3.52 -4.43
C ASP A 130 -9.95 4.21 -3.57
N LYS A 131 -9.67 5.44 -3.15
CA LYS A 131 -10.70 6.32 -2.61
C LYS A 131 -11.43 6.89 -3.82
N ASP A 132 -12.58 6.31 -4.14
CA ASP A 132 -13.56 6.88 -5.07
C ASP A 132 -13.90 8.34 -4.71
#